data_AF-F7TAE5-F1
#
_entry.id   AF-F7TAE5-F1
#
_cell.length_a   1.000
_cell.length_b   1.000
_cell.length_c   1.000
_cell.angle_alpha   90.00
_cell.angle_beta   90.00
_cell.angle_gamma   90.00
#
_symmetry.space_group_name_H-M   'P 1'
#
loop_
_entity.id
_entity.type
_entity.pdbx_description
1 polymer ?
#
loop_
_entity_poly.entity_id
_entity_poly.type
_entity_poly.pdbx_seq_one_letter_code
_entity_poly.pdbx_strand_id
1 'polypeptide(L)' 'MSLHPVSRDVYVQRTDQAGKSVITQHLAWDSALFLASQVKQYHTDAKPEERQSVALATAAGYRAYRSHLQGARKS' A
#
# COMPACT_ATOMS: atom_id res chain seq x y z
N MET A 1 17.83 0.57 -28.25
CA MET A 1 17.77 1.40 -27.02
C MET A 1 16.60 0.88 -26.18
N SER A 2 16.88 0.07 -25.17
CA SER A 2 15.83 -0.43 -24.27
C SER A 2 15.43 0.70 -23.32
N LEU A 3 14.28 1.33 -23.56
CA LEU A 3 13.61 2.18 -22.58
C LEU A 3 13.19 1.28 -21.43
N HIS A 4 14.01 1.18 -20.39
CA HIS A 4 13.54 0.63 -19.12
C HIS A 4 12.33 1.48 -18.69
N PRO A 5 11.18 0.86 -18.33
CA PRO A 5 10.06 1.62 -17.80
C PRO A 5 10.52 2.36 -16.55
N VAL A 6 10.31 3.69 -16.55
CA VAL A 6 10.66 4.55 -15.41
C VAL A 6 9.82 4.12 -14.22
N SER A 7 10.47 3.72 -13.12
CA SER A 7 9.79 3.42 -11.86
C SER A 7 9.04 4.63 -11.34
N ARG A 8 7.80 4.43 -10.87
CA ARG A 8 6.94 5.47 -10.31
C ARG A 8 6.59 5.14 -8.87
N ASP A 9 6.37 6.18 -8.08
CA ASP A 9 5.83 6.02 -6.73
C ASP A 9 4.42 5.44 -6.79
N VAL A 10 4.20 4.40 -6.00
CA VAL A 10 2.90 3.77 -5.79
C VAL A 10 2.63 3.76 -4.30
N TYR A 11 1.46 4.27 -3.92
CA TYR A 11 1.00 4.28 -2.55
C TYR A 11 -0.12 3.26 -2.43
N VAL A 12 -0.01 2.34 -1.47
CA VAL A 12 -0.99 1.29 -1.25
C VAL A 12 -1.48 1.37 0.18
N GLN A 13 -2.81 1.44 0.32
CA GLN A 13 -3.49 1.30 1.59
C GLN A 13 -3.94 -0.16 1.75
N ARG A 14 -3.64 -0.73 2.91
CA ARG A 14 -4.15 -2.04 3.32
C ARG A 14 -4.98 -1.87 4.58
N THR A 15 -6.13 -2.52 4.65
CA THR A 15 -7.01 -2.49 5.81
C THR A 15 -7.30 -3.91 6.25
N ASP A 16 -7.01 -4.23 7.50
CA ASP A 16 -7.36 -5.54 8.07
C ASP A 16 -8.85 -5.64 8.43
N GLN A 17 -9.29 -6.84 8.82
CA GLN A 17 -10.67 -7.10 9.24
C GLN A 17 -11.09 -6.30 10.49
N ALA A 18 -10.13 -5.84 11.30
CA ALA A 18 -10.39 -5.01 12.46
C ALA A 18 -10.51 -3.51 12.11
N GLY A 19 -10.39 -3.15 10.82
CA GLY A 19 -10.48 -1.77 10.34
C GLY A 19 -9.18 -0.98 10.46
N LYS A 20 -8.07 -1.60 10.91
CA LYS A 20 -6.79 -0.93 11.01
C LYS A 20 -6.19 -0.76 9.62
N SER A 21 -5.95 0.49 9.23
CA SER A 21 -5.37 0.85 7.94
C SER A 21 -3.88 1.17 8.05
N VAL A 22 -3.10 0.70 7.07
CA VAL A 22 -1.69 1.01 6.90
C VAL A 22 -1.46 1.48 5.46
N ILE A 23 -0.84 2.65 5.29
CA ILE A 23 -0.42 3.15 3.97
C ILE A 23 1.09 2.98 3.81
N THR A 24 1.51 2.38 2.70
CA THR A 24 2.92 2.16 2.34
C THR A 24 3.25 2.81 1.01
N GLN A 25 4.48 3.28 0.86
CA GLN A 25 5.04 3.82 -0.39
C GLN A 25 6.01 2.79 -0.98
N HIS A 26 5.91 2.57 -2.29
CA HIS A 26 6.78 1.68 -3.07
C HIS A 26 7.18 2.35 -4.38
N LEU A 27 8.29 1.89 -4.97
CA LEU A 27 8.67 2.23 -6.34
C LEU A 27 8.37 1.02 -7.23
N ALA A 28 7.48 1.20 -8.21
CA ALA A 28 7.11 0.14 -9.15
C ALA A 28 7.25 0.60 -10.60
N TRP A 29 7.76 -0.27 -11.45
CA TRP A 29 7.86 -0.05 -12.89
C TRP A 29 6.49 -0.19 -13.59
N ASP A 30 5.62 -1.05 -13.04
CA ASP A 30 4.21 -1.16 -13.40
C ASP A 30 3.36 -1.14 -12.12
N SER A 31 2.64 -0.03 -11.93
CA SER A 31 1.78 0.16 -10.76
C SER A 31 0.59 -0.78 -10.71
N ALA A 32 0.05 -1.17 -11.87
CA ALA A 32 -1.12 -2.05 -11.93
C ALA A 32 -0.73 -3.49 -11.62
N LEU A 33 0.39 -3.96 -12.17
CA LEU A 33 0.93 -5.28 -11.85
C LEU A 33 1.35 -5.36 -10.38
N PHE A 34 1.94 -4.30 -9.85
CA PHE A 34 2.27 -4.22 -8.43
C PHE A 34 1.00 -4.28 -7.56
N LEU A 35 -0.03 -3.49 -7.86
CA LEU A 35 -1.28 -3.54 -7.09
C LEU A 35 -1.92 -4.94 -7.12
N ALA A 36 -1.94 -5.58 -8.29
CA ALA A 36 -2.45 -6.94 -8.42
C ALA A 36 -1.67 -7.94 -7.56
N SER A 37 -0.34 -7.79 -7.46
CA SER A 37 0.47 -8.63 -6.57
C SER A 37 0.16 -8.38 -5.09
N GLN A 38 -0.09 -7.13 -4.70
CA GLN A 38 -0.52 -6.79 -3.34
C GLN A 38 -1.89 -7.42 -3.01
N VAL A 39 -2.86 -7.33 -3.92
CA VAL A 39 -4.17 -7.98 -3.77
C VAL A 39 -4.00 -9.50 -3.65
N LYS A 40 -3.18 -10.11 -4.52
CA LYS A 40 -2.92 -11.56 -4.45
C LYS A 40 -2.35 -11.96 -3.10
N GLN A 41 -1.32 -11.28 -2.62
CA GLN A 41 -0.63 -11.61 -1.38
C GLN A 41 -1.50 -11.40 -0.13
N TYR A 42 -2.22 -10.28 -0.04
CA TYR A 42 -2.90 -9.88 1.20
C TYR A 42 -4.40 -10.17 1.20
N HIS A 43 -4.98 -10.54 0.06
CA HIS A 43 -6.41 -10.86 -0.05
C HIS A 43 -6.63 -12.28 -0.58
N THR A 44 -6.15 -12.59 -1.79
CA THR A 44 -6.49 -13.85 -2.48
C THR A 44 -5.85 -15.07 -1.82
N ASP A 45 -4.52 -15.02 -1.63
CA ASP A 45 -3.73 -16.13 -1.10
C ASP A 45 -3.63 -16.09 0.44
N ALA A 46 -4.09 -15.00 1.05
CA ALA A 46 -4.13 -14.86 2.50
C ALA A 46 -5.19 -15.76 3.13
N LYS A 47 -4.88 -16.28 4.33
CA LYS A 47 -5.87 -17.01 5.14
C LYS A 47 -7.07 -16.12 5.42
N PRO A 48 -8.30 -16.67 5.49
CA PRO A 48 -9.51 -15.87 5.69
C PRO A 48 -9.43 -14.87 6.86
N GLU A 49 -8.82 -15.28 7.97
CA GLU A 49 -8.63 -14.47 9.18
C GLU A 49 -7.57 -13.38 9.05
N GLU A 50 -6.67 -13.48 8.06
CA GLU A 50 -5.60 -12.51 7.80
C GLU A 50 -5.89 -11.62 6.58
N ARG A 51 -7.03 -11.83 5.90
CA ARG A 51 -7.39 -11.09 4.69
C ARG A 51 -7.48 -9.59 4.94
N GLN A 52 -6.77 -8.84 4.11
CA GLN A 52 -6.79 -7.40 4.10
C GLN A 52 -7.40 -6.90 2.78
N SER A 53 -8.17 -5.83 2.85
CA SER A 53 -8.52 -5.07 1.64
C SER A 53 -7.30 -4.27 1.19
N VAL A 54 -7.09 -4.20 -0.12
CA VAL A 54 -5.94 -3.52 -0.73
C VAL A 54 -6.46 -2.51 -1.74
N ALA A 55 -6.04 -1.25 -1.61
CA ALA A 55 -6.44 -0.17 -2.50
C ALA A 55 -5.26 0.77 -2.79
N LEU A 56 -5.34 1.47 -3.92
CA LEU A 56 -4.42 2.58 -4.19
C LEU A 56 -4.71 3.74 -3.25
N ALA A 57 -3.64 4.33 -2.73
CA ALA A 57 -3.65 5.56 -1.97
C ALA A 57 -2.99 6.69 -2.78
N THR A 58 -3.09 7.90 -2.25
CA THR A 58 -2.40 9.08 -2.80
C THR A 58 -1.17 9.42 -1.97
N ALA A 59 -0.23 10.15 -2.57
CA ALA A 59 0.91 10.71 -1.86
C ALA A 59 0.47 11.59 -0.67
N ALA A 60 -0.64 12.33 -0.82
CA ALA A 60 -1.21 13.14 0.25
C ALA A 60 -1.72 12.25 1.41
N GLY A 61 -2.42 11.16 1.09
CA GLY A 61 -2.87 10.19 2.09
C GLY A 61 -1.72 9.54 2.85
N TYR A 62 -0.64 9.15 2.16
CA TYR A 62 0.56 8.62 2.81
C TYR A 62 1.21 9.63 3.76
N ARG A 63 1.36 10.90 3.35
CA ARG A 63 1.91 11.95 4.21
C ARG A 63 1.06 12.18 5.46
N ALA A 64 -0.26 12.21 5.32
CA ALA A 64 -1.18 12.34 6.45
C ALA A 64 -1.03 11.15 7.42
N TYR A 65 -1.03 9.92 6.90
CA TYR A 65 -0.80 8.70 7.69
C TYR A 65 0.52 8.74 8.46
N ARG A 66 1.62 9.15 7.80
CA ARG A 66 2.94 9.28 8.43
C ARG A 66 2.99 10.36 9.50
N SER A 67 2.26 11.46 9.33
CA SER A 67 2.15 12.52 10.33
C SER A 67 1.41 12.02 11.58
N HIS A 68 0.30 11.31 11.40
CA HIS A 68 -0.46 10.71 12.50
C HIS A 68 0.38 9.73 13.33
N LEU A 69 1.16 8.86 12.68
CA LEU A 69 2.06 7.93 13.38
C LEU A 69 3.15 8.64 14.18
N GLN A 70 3.69 9.76 13.68
CA GLN A 70 4.70 10.54 14.38
C GLN A 70 4.13 11.29 15.59
N GLY A 71 2.89 11.79 15.47
CA GLY A 71 2.16 12.37 16.60
C GLY A 71 1.89 11.35 17.70
N ALA A 72 1.45 10.14 17.33
CA ALA A 72 1.19 9.05 18.27
C ALA A 72 2.44 8.54 19.01
N ARG A 73 3.65 8.73 18.45
CA ARG A 73 4.91 8.33 19.08
C ARG A 73 5.47 9.38 20.05
N LYS A 74 4.94 10.61 20.03
CA LYS A 74 5.39 11.72 20.89
C LYS A 74 4.44 12.03 22.05
N SER A 75 3.34 11.28 22.19
CA SER A 75 2.40 11.38 23.31
C SER A 75 2.56 10.18 24.24
#